data_AF-A0A1C5WC71-F1
#
_entry.id   AF-A0A1C5WC71-F1
#
_cell.length_a   1.000
_cell.length_b   1.000
_cell.length_c   1.000
_cell.angle_alpha   90.00
_cell.angle_beta   90.00
_cell.angle_gamma   90.00
#
_symmetry.space_group_name_H-M   'P 1'
#
loop_
_entity.id
_entity.type
_entity.pdbx_description
1 polymer ?
#
loop_
_entity_poly.entity_id
_entity_poly.type
_entity_poly.pdbx_seq_one_letter_code
_entity_poly.pdbx_strand_id
1 'polypeptide(L)'
;MKITKEEKMYLERCGYGRKDFAQIQEATRRDKTTYEMDGAPITRDEAVTRLGRLDYLSGIARSAFHFTAMRITEDGKVILFDSSRLFGKE
;
A
#
# COMPACT_ATOMS: atom_id res chain seq x y z
N MET A 1 9.42 -5.45 0.70
CA MET A 1 9.14 -5.89 -0.69
C MET A 1 9.95 -4.99 -1.61
N LYS A 2 10.52 -5.48 -2.72
CA LYS A 2 11.19 -4.61 -3.71
C LYS A 2 10.19 -4.27 -4.82
N ILE A 3 10.08 -2.99 -5.19
CA ILE A 3 9.25 -2.56 -6.32
C ILE A 3 10.00 -2.84 -7.64
N THR A 4 9.42 -3.63 -8.54
CA THR A 4 10.01 -4.01 -9.83
C THR A 4 9.96 -2.85 -10.85
N LYS A 5 10.54 -3.06 -12.03
CA LYS A 5 10.50 -2.05 -13.10
C LYS A 5 9.09 -1.87 -13.64
N GLU A 6 8.37 -2.97 -13.84
CA GLU A 6 6.99 -3.01 -14.33
C GLU A 6 6.03 -2.33 -13.35
N GLU A 7 6.26 -2.54 -12.06
CA GLU A 7 5.49 -1.90 -10.99
C GLU A 7 5.75 -0.39 -10.92
N LYS A 8 6.99 0.06 -11.17
CA LYS A 8 7.30 1.50 -11.31
C LYS A 8 6.58 2.13 -12.49
N MET A 9 6.54 1.44 -13.64
CA MET A 9 5.79 1.90 -14.81
C MET A 9 4.28 1.98 -14.51
N TYR A 10 3.74 1.05 -13.73
CA TYR A 10 2.36 1.15 -13.24
C TYR A 10 2.15 2.38 -12.36
N LEU A 11 3.03 2.61 -11.38
CA LEU A 11 2.94 3.78 -10.49
C LEU A 11 3.05 5.11 -11.26
N GLU A 12 3.92 5.19 -12.27
CA GLU A 12 4.00 6.34 -13.19
C GLU A 12 2.66 6.60 -13.90
N ARG A 13 1.99 5.55 -14.40
CA ARG A 13 0.64 5.67 -15.00
C ARG A 13 -0.42 6.10 -13.99
N CYS A 14 -0.25 5.77 -12.71
CA CYS A 14 -1.11 6.26 -11.63
C CYS A 14 -0.82 7.71 -11.21
N GLY A 15 0.17 8.37 -11.82
CA GLY A 15 0.52 9.76 -11.55
C GLY A 15 1.64 9.98 -10.54
N TYR A 16 2.28 8.92 -10.04
CA TYR A 16 3.43 9.03 -9.14
C TYR A 16 4.71 9.31 -9.93
N GLY A 17 5.40 10.38 -9.58
CA GLY A 17 6.70 10.71 -10.16
C GLY A 17 7.82 9.84 -9.58
N ARG A 18 8.96 9.79 -10.26
CA ARG A 18 10.14 9.01 -9.81
C ARG A 18 10.63 9.39 -8.41
N LYS A 19 10.47 10.65 -8.02
CA LYS A 19 10.80 11.16 -6.68
C LYS A 19 9.94 10.52 -5.58
N ASP A 20 8.74 10.05 -5.91
CA ASP A 20 7.77 9.50 -4.97
C ASP A 20 8.09 8.03 -4.61
N PHE A 21 8.85 7.33 -5.47
CA PHE A 21 9.15 5.91 -5.30
C PHE A 21 9.88 5.58 -4.01
N ALA A 22 10.74 6.47 -3.51
CA ALA A 22 11.44 6.25 -2.25
C ALA A 22 10.45 6.16 -1.07
N GLN A 23 9.46 7.05 -1.03
CA GLN A 23 8.45 7.08 0.02
C GLN A 23 7.46 5.91 -0.10
N ILE A 24 7.04 5.57 -1.33
CA ILE A 24 6.22 4.38 -1.57
C ILE A 24 6.97 3.11 -1.16
N GLN A 25 8.25 3.02 -1.46
CA GLN A 25 9.11 1.90 -1.08
C GLN A 25 9.27 1.80 0.44
N GLU A 26 9.45 2.93 1.13
CA GLU A 26 9.50 3.01 2.59
C GLU A 26 8.18 2.56 3.22
N ALA A 27 7.03 2.95 2.65
CA ALA A 27 5.71 2.52 3.11
C ALA A 27 5.56 0.98 3.12
N THR A 28 6.23 0.26 2.23
CA THR A 28 6.15 -1.22 2.17
C THR A 28 6.88 -1.94 3.33
N ARG A 29 7.63 -1.21 4.15
CA ARG A 29 8.32 -1.77 5.31
C ARG A 29 7.33 -2.15 6.40
N ARG A 30 7.66 -3.22 7.13
CA ARG A 30 6.79 -3.84 8.15
C ARG A 30 6.44 -2.88 9.29
N ASP A 31 7.36 -1.98 9.64
CA ASP A 31 7.20 -0.99 10.71
C ASP A 31 6.45 0.27 10.26
N LYS A 32 6.20 0.44 8.95
CA LYS A 32 5.66 1.68 8.39
C LYS A 32 4.20 1.63 8.01
N THR A 33 3.68 0.47 7.64
CA THR A 33 2.27 0.31 7.28
C THR A 33 1.65 -0.89 7.95
N THR A 34 0.49 -0.69 8.58
CA THR A 34 -0.41 -1.75 9.04
C THR A 34 -1.53 -1.96 8.04
N TYR A 35 -2.11 -3.16 8.10
CA TYR A 35 -3.19 -3.57 7.22
C TYR A 35 -4.29 -4.17 8.07
N GLU A 36 -5.53 -3.85 7.73
CA GLU A 36 -6.72 -4.37 8.41
C GLU A 36 -7.73 -4.81 7.37
N MET A 37 -8.43 -5.91 7.63
CA MET A 37 -9.56 -6.38 6.84
C MET A 37 -10.71 -6.69 7.79
N ASP A 38 -11.87 -6.09 7.55
CA ASP A 38 -13.07 -6.27 8.38
C ASP A 38 -12.83 -6.04 9.89
N GLY A 39 -12.04 -5.04 10.29
CA GLY A 39 -11.74 -4.78 11.70
C GLY A 39 -10.56 -5.60 12.27
N ALA A 40 -10.05 -6.58 11.53
CA ALA A 40 -9.00 -7.49 12.01
C ALA A 40 -7.64 -7.18 11.35
N PRO A 41 -6.54 -7.13 12.13
CA PRO A 41 -5.21 -6.97 11.56
C PRO A 41 -4.84 -8.12 10.62
N ILE A 42 -4.29 -7.80 9.45
CA ILE A 42 -3.76 -8.77 8.51
C ILE A 42 -2.28 -8.48 8.20
N THR A 43 -1.60 -9.48 7.63
CA THR A 43 -0.22 -9.29 7.17
C THR A 43 -0.21 -8.58 5.81
N ARG A 44 0.92 -7.97 5.47
CA ARG A 44 1.15 -7.43 4.12
C ARG A 44 0.94 -8.50 3.05
N ASP A 45 1.43 -9.70 3.28
CA ASP A 45 1.41 -10.77 2.29
C ASP A 45 -0.03 -11.29 2.08
N GLU A 46 -0.85 -11.29 3.14
CA GLU A 46 -2.31 -11.52 3.04
C GLU A 46 -2.97 -10.40 2.22
N ALA A 47 -2.65 -9.13 2.49
CA ALA A 47 -3.21 -8.00 1.72
C ALA A 47 -2.86 -8.09 0.22
N VAL A 48 -1.62 -8.45 -0.11
CA VAL A 48 -1.17 -8.68 -1.49
C VAL A 48 -1.92 -9.86 -2.13
N THR A 49 -2.12 -10.94 -1.38
CA THR A 49 -2.82 -12.14 -1.88
C THR A 49 -4.29 -11.85 -2.18
N ARG A 50 -4.96 -11.08 -1.31
CA ARG A 50 -6.38 -10.74 -1.43
C ARG A 50 -6.69 -9.70 -2.50
N LEU A 51 -5.80 -8.72 -2.70
CA LEU A 51 -6.00 -7.65 -3.68
C LEU A 51 -5.36 -7.95 -5.03
N GLY A 52 -4.40 -8.86 -5.06
CA GLY A 52 -3.45 -8.91 -6.16
C GLY A 52 -2.49 -7.71 -6.13
N ARG A 53 -1.50 -7.78 -7.03
CA ARG A 53 -0.31 -6.95 -6.92
C ARG A 53 -0.55 -5.47 -7.22
N LEU A 54 -1.35 -5.16 -8.24
CA LEU A 54 -1.55 -3.79 -8.70
C LEU A 54 -2.47 -3.00 -7.77
N ASP A 55 -3.53 -3.61 -7.25
CA ASP A 55 -4.43 -2.95 -6.30
C ASP A 55 -3.77 -2.74 -4.94
N TYR A 56 -2.95 -3.71 -4.50
CA TYR A 56 -2.06 -3.48 -3.36
C TYR A 56 -1.13 -2.28 -3.61
N LEU A 57 -0.48 -2.21 -4.77
CA LEU A 57 0.44 -1.11 -5.11
C LEU A 57 -0.27 0.25 -5.14
N SER A 58 -1.47 0.32 -5.69
CA SER A 58 -2.22 1.57 -5.70
C SER A 58 -2.68 1.97 -4.29
N GLY A 59 -3.01 1.01 -3.43
CA GLY A 59 -3.35 1.22 -2.02
C GLY A 59 -2.18 1.79 -1.23
N ILE A 60 -1.04 1.07 -1.21
CA ILE A 60 0.16 1.48 -0.47
C ILE A 60 0.74 2.79 -1.00
N ALA A 61 0.70 3.03 -2.31
CA ALA A 61 1.16 4.29 -2.88
C ALA A 61 0.30 5.46 -2.45
N ARG A 62 -1.02 5.27 -2.27
CA ARG A 62 -1.90 6.32 -1.77
C ARG A 62 -1.69 6.57 -0.28
N SER A 63 -1.65 5.53 0.55
CA SER A 63 -1.46 5.67 1.99
C SER A 63 -0.10 6.31 2.32
N ALA A 64 0.91 6.04 1.51
CA ALA A 64 2.24 6.65 1.64
C ALA A 64 2.21 8.20 1.64
N PHE A 65 1.20 8.85 1.06
CA PHE A 65 1.07 10.31 1.04
C PHE A 65 -0.16 10.84 1.78
N HIS A 66 -1.15 9.99 2.05
CA HIS A 66 -2.44 10.38 2.63
C HIS A 66 -2.72 9.75 4.01
N PHE A 67 -1.70 9.12 4.61
CA PHE A 67 -1.76 8.28 5.82
C PHE A 67 -2.51 6.99 5.59
N THR A 68 -3.75 7.05 5.11
CA THR A 68 -4.59 5.88 4.92
C THR A 68 -5.09 5.75 3.48
N ALA A 69 -5.40 4.51 3.11
CA ALA A 69 -6.10 4.19 1.87
C ALA A 69 -6.92 2.93 2.06
N MET A 70 -7.97 2.77 1.25
CA MET A 70 -8.79 1.56 1.25
C MET A 70 -8.81 0.95 -0.14
N ARG A 71 -8.81 -0.38 -0.20
CA ARG A 71 -9.05 -1.16 -1.42
C ARG A 71 -10.11 -2.22 -1.15
N ILE A 72 -10.86 -2.56 -2.18
CA ILE A 72 -11.91 -3.56 -2.12
C ILE A 72 -11.38 -4.80 -2.83
N THR A 73 -11.46 -5.95 -2.17
CA THR A 73 -11.11 -7.25 -2.75
C THR A 73 -12.19 -7.71 -3.71
N GLU A 74 -11.92 -8.76 -4.49
CA GLU A 74 -12.89 -9.33 -5.43
C GLU A 74 -14.18 -9.82 -4.73
N ASP A 75 -14.06 -10.33 -3.50
CA ASP A 75 -15.19 -10.76 -2.66
C ASP A 75 -15.85 -9.60 -1.87
N GLY A 76 -15.50 -8.35 -2.16
CA GLY A 76 -16.16 -7.16 -1.61
C GLY A 76 -15.67 -6.72 -0.22
N LYS A 77 -14.64 -7.35 0.33
CA LYS A 77 -14.06 -6.97 1.62
C LYS A 77 -13.19 -5.73 1.49
N VAL A 78 -13.18 -4.91 2.53
CA VAL A 78 -12.35 -3.70 2.56
C VAL A 78 -11.03 -4.01 3.26
N ILE A 79 -9.93 -3.69 2.59
CA ILE A 79 -8.60 -3.66 3.19
C ILE A 79 -8.18 -2.21 3.40
N LEU A 80 -7.96 -1.84 4.67
CA LEU A 80 -7.39 -0.57 5.09
C LEU A 80 -5.87 -0.68 5.12
N PHE A 81 -5.21 0.32 4.54
CA PHE A 81 -3.79 0.58 4.63
C PHE A 81 -3.61 1.77 5.57
N ASP A 82 -2.77 1.64 6.60
CA ASP A 82 -2.43 2.75 7.49
C ASP A 82 -0.91 2.91 7.57
N SER A 83 -0.41 3.92 6.87
CA SER A 83 0.98 4.35 6.80
C SER A 83 1.28 5.57 7.68
N SER A 84 0.44 5.88 8.68
CA SER A 84 0.62 7.03 9.58
C SER A 84 1.98 7.06 10.29
N ARG A 85 2.62 5.90 10.49
CA ARG A 85 3.98 5.75 11.03
C ARG A 85 5.10 6.30 10.15
N LEU A 86 4.84 6.55 8.86
CA LEU A 86 5.76 7.32 8.01
C LEU A 86 5.90 8.78 8.49
N PHE A 87 4.90 9.28 9.21
CA PHE A 87 4.77 10.68 9.60
C PHE A 87 4.98 10.89 11.11
N GLY A 88 5.57 9.90 11.80
CA GLY A 88 5.87 9.98 13.23
C GLY A 88 4.66 9.82 14.15
N LYS A 89 3.55 9.26 13.66
CA LYS A 89 2.41 8.87 14.50
C LYS A 89 2.55 7.42 14.92
N GLU A 90 2.25 7.12 16.18
CA GLU A 90 2.28 5.76 16.75
C GLU A 90 0.93 5.06 16.67
#